data_AF-A0A1F6CA85-F1
#
_entry.id   AF-A0A1F6CA85-F1
#
_cell.length_a   1.000
_cell.length_b   1.000
_cell.length_c   1.000
_cell.angle_alpha   90.00
_cell.angle_beta   90.00
_cell.angle_gamma   90.00
#
_symmetry.space_group_name_H-M   'P 1'
#
loop_
_entity.id
_entity.type
_entity.pdbx_description
1 polymer ?
#
loop_
_entity_poly.entity_id
_entity_poly.type
_entity_poly.pdbx_seq_one_letter_code
_entity_poly.pdbx_strand_id
1 'polypeptide(L)'
;MGDATHIIKAALEGVRLGPPLSDREGRLPHVTVYPIFPARIQEGLPPVLTLSDGRDGGALIEEVSCEDAVRITNPLSVSLYGGESECIVGQTQNRALKHNVLIPPHTSRYALVNCVERGQPTRHGKGFAVDAVCPWSIRFDKLRQLAQDGRIDQGRVWEQVEAFLRRAKVSSPTLDLCAAFQKRGQEIARALNAFPCLPGQVGLMSAVGPNLYLDLFSEPEMLERRFHGILASALVEGLIGFSDVRVPMDVAQRALEDLLKDAPHSRSLRPHFSPRGDGDLLTWGREATVAAFVSGGEWRHLAAHRAPGRLVTGGREHARDLSEARERYFSENREWLWAMQEAYAPRRRSYGDLVAGFSASAATWRMQARALRQTAGPLPGHLIGLEEADPEPDAVPLLEPGLIASAVADRASRVSAHFSADLLRVETLLDRLKIL
;
A
#
# COMPACT_ATOMS: atom_id res chain seq x y z
N MET A 1 25.30 -15.93 -7.53
CA MET A 1 24.40 -14.88 -7.01
C MET A 1 23.08 -15.03 -7.73
N GLY A 2 21.97 -15.23 -7.02
CA GLY A 2 20.65 -15.49 -7.63
C GLY A 2 19.96 -14.22 -8.14
N ASP A 3 18.88 -14.38 -8.90
CA ASP A 3 18.05 -13.30 -9.48
C ASP A 3 17.67 -12.21 -8.45
N ALA A 4 17.36 -12.61 -7.21
CA ALA A 4 16.97 -11.69 -6.14
C ALA A 4 18.06 -10.67 -5.79
N THR A 5 19.31 -11.13 -5.67
CA THR A 5 20.44 -10.23 -5.36
C THR A 5 20.66 -9.22 -6.47
N HIS A 6 20.51 -9.64 -7.73
CA HIS A 6 20.67 -8.75 -8.88
C HIS A 6 19.58 -7.67 -8.91
N ILE A 7 18.32 -8.06 -8.71
CA ILE A 7 17.18 -7.12 -8.72
C ILE A 7 17.28 -6.10 -7.57
N ILE A 8 17.57 -6.56 -6.36
CA ILE A 8 17.73 -5.67 -5.20
C ILE A 8 18.92 -4.73 -5.41
N LYS A 9 20.03 -5.22 -5.99
CA LYS A 9 21.19 -4.40 -6.34
C LYS A 9 20.82 -3.32 -7.35
N ALA A 10 20.13 -3.67 -8.41
CA ALA A 10 19.66 -2.71 -9.40
C ALA A 10 18.76 -1.63 -8.78
N ALA A 11 17.88 -2.00 -7.84
CA ALA A 11 17.03 -1.04 -7.13
C ALA A 11 17.85 -0.04 -6.29
N LEU A 12 18.88 -0.52 -5.58
CA LEU A 12 19.71 0.32 -4.70
C LEU A 12 20.75 1.16 -5.44
N GLU A 13 21.31 0.68 -6.56
CA GLU A 13 22.27 1.44 -7.38
C GLU A 13 21.62 2.61 -8.13
N GLY A 14 20.31 2.53 -8.38
CA GLY A 14 19.56 3.54 -9.13
C GLY A 14 19.07 4.72 -8.30
N VAL A 15 19.45 4.84 -7.02
CA VAL A 15 18.88 5.83 -6.10
C VAL A 15 19.92 6.62 -5.32
N ARG A 16 19.51 7.78 -4.82
CA ARG A 16 20.33 8.69 -4.02
C ARG A 16 19.58 9.13 -2.77
N LEU A 17 20.29 9.18 -1.64
CA LEU A 17 19.80 9.73 -0.39
C LEU A 17 19.65 11.26 -0.48
N GLY A 18 18.49 11.75 -0.04
CA GLY A 18 18.10 13.15 0.02
C GLY A 18 18.53 13.87 1.31
N PRO A 19 18.06 15.11 1.52
CA PRO A 19 18.43 15.91 2.69
C PRO A 19 17.89 15.29 3.99
N PRO A 20 18.63 15.34 5.11
CA PRO A 20 18.07 14.93 6.40
C PRO A 20 16.89 15.83 6.79
N LEU A 21 15.74 15.22 7.08
CA LEU A 21 14.56 15.88 7.62
C LEU A 21 14.41 15.51 9.09
N SER A 22 14.14 16.51 9.93
CA SER A 22 13.95 16.36 11.37
C SER A 22 12.90 17.35 11.88
N ASP A 23 12.26 17.02 13.00
CA ASP A 23 11.30 17.91 13.66
C ASP A 23 12.03 19.10 14.30
N ARG A 24 11.88 20.28 13.70
CA ARG A 24 12.50 21.54 14.16
C ARG A 24 12.00 21.99 15.53
N GLU A 25 10.79 21.61 15.89
CA GLU A 25 10.21 21.94 17.20
C GLU A 25 10.67 20.97 18.31
N GLY A 26 11.50 19.98 17.96
CA GLY A 26 12.20 19.13 18.92
C GLY A 26 11.32 18.12 19.65
N ARG A 27 10.08 17.88 19.20
CA ARG A 27 9.18 16.88 19.81
C ARG A 27 9.56 15.46 19.42
N LEU A 28 10.18 15.30 18.26
CA LEU A 28 10.73 14.03 17.78
C LEU A 28 12.25 14.10 17.64
N PRO A 29 13.00 14.27 18.74
CA PRO A 29 14.44 14.49 18.69
C PRO A 29 15.23 13.26 18.20
N HIS A 30 14.64 12.08 18.18
CA HIS A 30 15.31 10.86 17.72
C HIS A 30 14.74 10.33 16.41
N VAL A 31 13.91 11.12 15.72
CA VAL A 31 13.42 10.78 14.39
C VAL A 31 14.19 11.61 13.36
N THR A 32 14.74 10.94 12.36
CA THR A 32 15.30 11.57 11.17
C THR A 32 14.81 10.83 9.94
N VAL A 33 14.30 11.55 8.95
CA VAL A 33 13.82 10.95 7.70
C VAL A 33 14.73 11.42 6.58
N TYR A 34 15.18 10.46 5.77
CA TYR A 34 15.97 10.69 4.59
C TYR A 34 15.11 10.36 3.37
N PRO A 35 14.66 11.36 2.60
CA PRO A 35 14.05 11.15 1.30
C PRO A 35 14.99 10.36 0.40
N ILE A 36 14.46 9.57 -0.54
CA ILE A 36 15.26 8.84 -1.52
C ILE A 36 14.73 9.16 -2.90
N PHE A 37 15.64 9.54 -3.78
CA PHE A 37 15.34 9.96 -5.14
C PHE A 37 15.92 8.98 -6.14
N PRO A 38 15.28 8.79 -7.29
CA PRO A 38 15.88 8.02 -8.36
C PRO A 38 16.98 8.85 -9.03
N ALA A 39 17.90 8.19 -9.73
CA ALA A 39 18.87 8.90 -10.58
C ALA A 39 18.18 9.69 -11.72
N ARG A 40 17.03 9.19 -12.18
CA ARG A 40 16.18 9.80 -13.22
C ARG A 40 14.72 9.41 -13.03
N ILE A 41 13.79 10.30 -13.40
CA ILE A 41 12.37 9.97 -13.52
C ILE A 41 12.19 9.10 -14.77
N GLN A 42 11.53 7.94 -14.61
CA GLN A 42 11.19 7.09 -15.74
C GLN A 42 9.99 7.66 -16.52
N GLU A 43 10.00 7.47 -17.83
CA GLU A 43 8.87 7.85 -18.70
C GLU A 43 7.67 6.91 -18.50
N GLY A 44 6.48 7.38 -18.90
CA GLY A 44 5.23 6.62 -18.77
C GLY A 44 4.55 6.77 -17.43
N LEU A 45 3.37 6.18 -17.29
CA LEU A 45 2.66 6.08 -16.01
C LEU A 45 3.03 4.78 -15.30
N PRO A 46 2.88 4.71 -13.96
CA PRO A 46 3.00 3.46 -13.23
C PRO A 46 2.11 2.36 -13.84
N PRO A 47 2.60 1.13 -14.03
CA PRO A 47 1.78 0.03 -14.54
C PRO A 47 0.83 -0.55 -13.48
N VAL A 48 0.92 -0.05 -12.24
CA VAL A 48 0.11 -0.45 -11.10
C VAL A 48 -0.36 0.79 -10.36
N LEU A 49 -1.56 0.73 -9.78
CA LEU A 49 -2.07 1.71 -8.82
C LEU A 49 -1.98 1.15 -7.40
N THR A 50 -2.00 2.02 -6.39
CA THR A 50 -2.07 1.55 -5.00
C THR A 50 -3.44 0.93 -4.69
N LEU A 51 -3.51 0.08 -3.66
CA LEU A 51 -4.78 -0.46 -3.18
C LEU A 51 -5.74 0.66 -2.75
N SER A 52 -5.22 1.77 -2.20
CA SER A 52 -6.00 2.96 -1.86
C SER A 52 -6.63 3.60 -3.10
N ASP A 53 -5.84 3.83 -4.17
CA ASP A 53 -6.36 4.32 -5.46
C ASP A 53 -7.41 3.38 -6.04
N GLY A 54 -7.16 2.07 -5.93
CA GLY A 54 -8.13 1.05 -6.29
C GLY A 54 -9.45 1.21 -5.55
N ARG A 55 -9.41 1.42 -4.23
CA ARG A 55 -10.60 1.61 -3.39
C ARG A 55 -11.39 2.87 -3.77
N ASP A 56 -10.69 3.96 -4.04
CA ASP A 56 -11.28 5.20 -4.56
C ASP A 56 -11.96 4.96 -5.92
N GLY A 57 -11.31 4.17 -6.78
CA GLY A 57 -11.83 3.68 -8.06
C GLY A 57 -12.88 2.55 -7.99
N GLY A 58 -13.30 2.14 -6.79
CA GLY A 58 -14.40 1.17 -6.62
C GLY A 58 -13.97 -0.29 -6.38
N ALA A 59 -12.68 -0.58 -6.23
CA ALA A 59 -12.21 -1.89 -5.77
C ALA A 59 -12.87 -2.29 -4.46
N LEU A 60 -13.12 -3.59 -4.26
CA LEU A 60 -13.73 -4.13 -3.05
C LEU A 60 -12.71 -4.99 -2.32
N ILE A 61 -12.65 -4.83 -1.00
CA ILE A 61 -11.89 -5.72 -0.11
C ILE A 61 -12.92 -6.31 0.84
N GLU A 62 -13.08 -7.63 0.80
CA GLU A 62 -14.14 -8.35 1.47
C GLU A 62 -13.58 -9.48 2.34
N GLU A 63 -14.17 -9.64 3.52
CA GLU A 63 -13.91 -10.81 4.37
C GLU A 63 -14.43 -12.08 3.71
N VAL A 64 -13.63 -13.15 3.76
CA VAL A 64 -14.01 -14.49 3.30
C VAL A 64 -14.12 -15.45 4.48
N SER A 65 -14.67 -16.65 4.27
CA SER A 65 -14.82 -17.64 5.35
C SER A 65 -13.49 -18.17 5.91
N CYS A 66 -12.38 -17.87 5.25
CA CYS A 66 -11.03 -18.23 5.67
C CYS A 66 -10.42 -17.09 6.50
N GLU A 67 -10.07 -17.37 7.75
CA GLU A 67 -9.65 -16.36 8.73
C GLU A 67 -8.35 -15.62 8.36
N ASP A 68 -7.51 -16.21 7.52
CA ASP A 68 -6.20 -15.65 7.16
C ASP A 68 -6.11 -15.10 5.73
N ALA A 69 -7.27 -14.88 5.09
CA ALA A 69 -7.36 -14.31 3.76
C ALA A 69 -8.50 -13.27 3.66
N VAL A 70 -8.34 -12.34 2.71
CA VAL A 70 -9.41 -11.46 2.23
C VAL A 70 -9.50 -11.57 0.73
N ARG A 71 -10.69 -11.31 0.17
CA ARG A 71 -10.87 -11.21 -1.29
C ARG A 71 -10.77 -9.75 -1.71
N ILE A 72 -9.88 -9.46 -2.65
CA ILE A 72 -9.74 -8.15 -3.27
C ILE A 72 -10.23 -8.27 -4.71
N THR A 73 -11.26 -7.48 -5.05
CA THR A 73 -11.84 -7.39 -6.39
C THR A 73 -11.45 -6.07 -7.02
N ASN A 74 -10.72 -6.14 -8.14
CA ASN A 74 -10.28 -5.00 -8.93
C ASN A 74 -11.20 -4.82 -10.15
N PRO A 75 -12.06 -3.79 -10.18
CA PRO A 75 -12.90 -3.49 -11.34
C PRO A 75 -12.18 -2.61 -12.38
N LEU A 76 -10.97 -2.13 -12.08
CA LEU A 76 -10.24 -1.18 -12.93
C LEU A 76 -9.55 -1.91 -14.09
N SER A 77 -9.18 -1.12 -15.10
CA SER A 77 -8.37 -1.56 -16.24
C SER A 77 -6.86 -1.57 -15.95
N VAL A 78 -6.45 -1.23 -14.72
CA VAL A 78 -5.05 -1.20 -14.25
C VAL A 78 -4.91 -2.10 -13.03
N SER A 79 -3.76 -2.77 -12.89
CA SER A 79 -3.46 -3.63 -11.75
C SER A 79 -3.40 -2.84 -10.45
N LEU A 80 -3.84 -3.44 -9.34
CA LEU A 80 -3.70 -2.86 -8.00
C LEU A 80 -2.58 -3.52 -7.23
N TYR A 81 -1.83 -2.72 -6.50
CA TYR A 81 -0.75 -3.12 -5.62
C TYR A 81 -1.14 -2.91 -4.15
N GLY A 82 -1.14 -3.98 -3.36
CA GLY A 82 -1.23 -3.93 -1.91
C GLY A 82 0.13 -4.23 -1.28
N GLY A 83 0.59 -3.35 -0.39
CA GLY A 83 1.92 -3.50 0.22
C GLY A 83 1.93 -4.40 1.46
N GLU A 84 3.04 -5.07 1.70
CA GLU A 84 3.29 -5.82 2.93
C GLU A 84 3.05 -4.92 4.16
N SER A 85 2.35 -5.46 5.16
CA SER A 85 1.97 -4.74 6.38
C SER A 85 1.09 -3.51 6.18
N GLU A 86 0.50 -3.33 5.00
CA GLU A 86 -0.61 -2.40 4.82
C GLU A 86 -1.82 -2.89 5.62
N CYS A 87 -2.30 -2.05 6.53
CA CYS A 87 -3.44 -2.31 7.37
C CYS A 87 -4.73 -2.06 6.60
N ILE A 88 -5.61 -3.06 6.64
CA ILE A 88 -6.98 -2.99 6.18
C ILE A 88 -7.89 -3.03 7.42
N VAL A 89 -8.66 -1.97 7.62
CA VAL A 89 -9.53 -1.76 8.77
C VAL A 89 -10.91 -2.31 8.45
N GLY A 90 -11.32 -3.35 9.18
CA GLY A 90 -12.58 -4.06 8.97
C GLY A 90 -13.63 -3.68 10.00
N GLN A 91 -14.89 -4.07 9.77
CA GLN A 91 -15.96 -3.91 10.78
C GLN A 91 -15.87 -4.95 11.91
N THR A 92 -15.14 -6.04 11.67
CA THR A 92 -15.02 -7.17 12.60
C THR A 92 -13.66 -7.23 13.24
N GLN A 93 -12.61 -7.21 12.43
CA GLN A 93 -11.25 -7.31 12.92
C GLN A 93 -10.33 -6.55 11.97
N ASN A 94 -9.37 -5.82 12.52
CA ASN A 94 -8.33 -5.19 11.72
C ASN A 94 -7.29 -6.23 11.27
N ARG A 95 -6.91 -6.15 10.00
CA ARG A 95 -5.98 -7.08 9.34
C ARG A 95 -4.83 -6.30 8.71
N ALA A 96 -3.70 -6.97 8.50
CA ALA A 96 -2.59 -6.43 7.73
C ALA A 96 -2.11 -7.44 6.70
N LEU A 97 -1.83 -6.99 5.48
CA LEU A 97 -1.34 -7.86 4.41
C LEU A 97 -0.08 -8.62 4.86
N LYS A 98 -0.05 -9.94 4.62
CA LYS A 98 1.11 -10.80 4.94
C LYS A 98 2.29 -10.52 4.01
N HIS A 99 2.00 -10.28 2.73
CA HIS A 99 2.98 -10.16 1.65
C HIS A 99 2.55 -9.01 0.74
N ASN A 100 3.42 -8.61 -0.19
CA ASN A 100 2.98 -7.75 -1.28
C ASN A 100 2.04 -8.54 -2.20
N VAL A 101 1.02 -7.88 -2.74
CA VAL A 101 0.02 -8.51 -3.61
C VAL A 101 -0.27 -7.65 -4.81
N LEU A 102 -0.41 -8.30 -5.97
CA LEU A 102 -0.87 -7.71 -7.21
C LEU A 102 -2.24 -8.27 -7.58
N ILE A 103 -3.18 -7.38 -7.88
CA ILE A 103 -4.53 -7.74 -8.31
C ILE A 103 -4.72 -7.26 -9.76
N PRO A 104 -4.64 -8.15 -10.75
CA PRO A 104 -4.78 -7.79 -12.16
C PRO A 104 -6.11 -7.11 -12.49
N PRO A 105 -6.19 -6.38 -13.63
CA PRO A 105 -7.40 -5.72 -14.08
C PRO A 105 -8.59 -6.66 -14.17
N HIS A 106 -9.77 -6.21 -13.74
CA HIS A 106 -11.03 -6.95 -13.83
C HIS A 106 -10.99 -8.36 -13.20
N THR A 107 -10.18 -8.55 -12.15
CA THR A 107 -10.07 -9.84 -11.45
C THR A 107 -10.36 -9.72 -9.95
N SER A 108 -10.70 -10.87 -9.35
CA SER A 108 -10.67 -11.05 -7.90
C SER A 108 -9.50 -11.96 -7.51
N ARG A 109 -8.81 -11.61 -6.42
CA ARG A 109 -7.71 -12.39 -5.85
C ARG A 109 -7.86 -12.51 -4.34
N TYR A 110 -7.39 -13.64 -3.81
CA TYR A 110 -7.23 -13.79 -2.36
C TYR A 110 -5.87 -13.20 -1.96
N ALA A 111 -5.89 -12.33 -0.94
CA ALA A 111 -4.71 -11.79 -0.31
C ALA A 111 -4.61 -12.33 1.11
N LEU A 112 -3.48 -12.93 1.46
CA LEU A 112 -3.27 -13.44 2.81
C LEU A 112 -3.02 -12.30 3.79
N VAL A 113 -3.55 -12.42 5.00
CA VAL A 113 -3.53 -11.39 6.04
C VAL A 113 -3.20 -11.94 7.41
N ASN A 114 -2.58 -11.12 8.25
CA ASN A 114 -2.48 -11.38 9.68
C ASN A 114 -3.50 -10.52 10.41
N CYS A 115 -4.06 -11.03 11.49
CA CYS A 115 -4.89 -10.26 12.38
C CYS A 115 -4.02 -9.30 13.21
N VAL A 116 -4.33 -8.01 13.18
CA VAL A 116 -3.69 -6.99 14.03
C VAL A 116 -4.63 -6.50 15.13
N GLU A 117 -5.67 -7.29 15.39
CA GLU A 117 -6.64 -7.22 16.46
C GLU A 117 -7.01 -8.66 16.85
N ARG A 118 -7.42 -8.93 18.09
CA ARG A 118 -7.71 -10.25 18.66
C ARG A 118 -9.15 -10.33 19.17
N GLY A 119 -9.75 -11.52 19.02
CA GLY A 119 -10.94 -11.90 19.79
C GLY A 119 -12.27 -11.41 19.25
N GLN A 120 -12.31 -10.91 18.01
CA GLN A 120 -13.56 -10.60 17.31
C GLN A 120 -13.85 -11.66 16.26
N PRO A 121 -15.06 -12.26 16.23
CA PRO A 121 -15.41 -13.24 15.22
C PRO A 121 -15.48 -12.60 13.84
N THR A 122 -14.85 -13.27 12.88
CA THR A 122 -14.89 -12.92 11.46
C THR A 122 -16.34 -12.95 10.94
N ARG A 123 -16.78 -11.89 10.23
CA ARG A 123 -18.09 -11.88 9.56
C ARG A 123 -17.92 -11.66 8.07
N HIS A 124 -18.33 -12.67 7.30
CA HIS A 124 -18.26 -12.68 5.85
C HIS A 124 -18.99 -11.48 5.20
N GLY A 125 -18.45 -10.95 4.10
CA GLY A 125 -19.09 -9.90 3.30
C GLY A 125 -19.02 -8.48 3.90
N LYS A 126 -18.23 -8.27 4.96
CA LYS A 126 -17.90 -6.93 5.45
C LYS A 126 -16.73 -6.33 4.67
N GLY A 127 -16.83 -5.03 4.40
CA GLY A 127 -15.82 -4.29 3.66
C GLY A 127 -14.70 -3.75 4.55
N PHE A 128 -13.53 -3.52 3.96
CA PHE A 128 -12.38 -2.89 4.62
C PHE A 128 -12.06 -1.49 4.08
N ALA A 129 -11.53 -0.62 4.92
CA ALA A 129 -10.83 0.61 4.52
C ALA A 129 -9.30 0.39 4.55
N VAL A 130 -8.55 1.12 3.74
CA VAL A 130 -7.08 1.13 3.81
C VAL A 130 -6.69 2.38 4.59
N ASP A 131 -6.03 2.22 5.74
CA ASP A 131 -5.92 3.31 6.73
C ASP A 131 -4.51 3.54 7.26
N ALA A 132 -3.71 2.48 7.40
CA ALA A 132 -2.40 2.57 8.04
C ALA A 132 -1.40 1.55 7.49
N VAL A 133 -0.15 1.67 7.93
CA VAL A 133 0.88 0.65 7.77
C VAL A 133 1.34 0.25 9.17
N CYS A 134 1.56 -1.05 9.43
CA CYS A 134 1.99 -1.50 10.76
C CYS A 134 3.27 -0.78 11.23
N PRO A 135 3.47 -0.53 12.54
CA PRO A 135 4.73 -0.05 13.09
C PRO A 135 5.92 -0.93 12.73
N TRP A 136 7.10 -0.33 12.74
CA TRP A 136 8.35 -0.91 12.24
C TRP A 136 8.74 -2.18 12.99
N SER A 137 8.58 -2.19 14.32
CA SER A 137 8.88 -3.36 15.14
C SER A 137 8.06 -4.58 14.73
N ILE A 138 6.79 -4.38 14.37
CA ILE A 138 5.90 -5.45 13.91
C ILE A 138 6.26 -5.87 12.48
N ARG A 139 6.51 -4.91 11.58
CA ARG A 139 6.93 -5.18 10.19
C ARG A 139 8.23 -5.98 10.14
N PHE A 140 9.23 -5.58 10.94
CA PHE A 140 10.52 -6.24 11.02
C PHE A 140 10.37 -7.70 11.43
N ASP A 141 9.60 -7.95 12.50
CA ASP A 141 9.36 -9.30 13.00
C ASP A 141 8.64 -10.17 11.95
N LYS A 142 7.59 -9.63 11.31
CA LYS A 142 6.87 -10.30 10.22
C LYS A 142 7.79 -10.66 9.04
N LEU A 143 8.55 -9.68 8.52
CA LEU A 143 9.43 -9.90 7.37
C LEU A 143 10.56 -10.87 7.71
N ARG A 144 11.09 -10.83 8.95
CA ARG A 144 12.09 -11.77 9.42
C ARG A 144 11.54 -13.20 9.49
N GLN A 145 10.33 -13.39 10.03
CA GLN A 145 9.65 -14.69 10.05
C GLN A 145 9.40 -15.21 8.62
N LEU A 146 8.92 -14.37 7.70
CA LEU A 146 8.77 -14.76 6.29
C LEU A 146 10.10 -15.16 5.64
N ALA A 147 11.14 -14.37 5.85
CA ALA A 147 12.45 -14.64 5.28
C ALA A 147 13.06 -15.94 5.81
N GLN A 148 12.98 -16.19 7.13
CA GLN A 148 13.61 -17.33 7.80
C GLN A 148 12.75 -18.60 7.73
N ASP A 149 11.45 -18.49 8.00
CA ASP A 149 10.55 -19.63 8.23
C ASP A 149 9.51 -19.80 7.11
N GLY A 150 9.25 -18.76 6.32
CA GLY A 150 8.40 -18.82 5.13
C GLY A 150 6.92 -18.68 5.47
N ARG A 151 6.63 -18.45 6.74
CA ARG A 151 5.31 -18.23 7.32
C ARG A 151 5.43 -17.25 8.48
N ILE A 152 4.33 -16.58 8.79
CA ILE A 152 4.21 -15.71 9.96
C ILE A 152 3.40 -16.45 11.02
N ASP A 153 3.89 -16.46 12.25
CA ASP A 153 3.17 -16.93 13.42
C ASP A 153 2.22 -15.82 13.92
N GLN A 154 0.91 -16.08 13.84
CA GLN A 154 -0.13 -15.14 14.25
C GLN A 154 -0.08 -14.82 15.76
N GLY A 155 0.34 -15.76 16.60
CA GLY A 155 0.52 -15.54 18.03
C GLY A 155 1.62 -14.53 18.29
N ARG A 156 2.77 -14.66 17.61
CA ARG A 156 3.85 -13.67 17.68
C ARG A 156 3.44 -12.29 17.18
N VAL A 157 2.61 -12.20 16.14
CA VAL A 157 2.05 -10.91 15.70
C VAL A 157 1.26 -10.24 16.83
N TRP A 158 0.41 -10.99 17.54
CA TRP A 158 -0.31 -10.45 18.69
C TRP A 158 0.59 -10.06 19.86
N GLU A 159 1.63 -10.85 20.16
CA GLU A 159 2.63 -10.49 21.17
C GLU A 159 3.31 -9.16 20.84
N GLN A 160 3.67 -8.94 19.57
CA GLN A 160 4.26 -7.68 19.11
C GLN A 160 3.27 -6.52 19.17
N VAL A 161 2.00 -6.73 18.81
CA VAL A 161 0.94 -5.71 18.95
C VAL A 161 0.71 -5.35 20.42
N GLU A 162 0.64 -6.34 21.31
CA GLU A 162 0.50 -6.12 22.75
C GLU A 162 1.70 -5.36 23.33
N ALA A 163 2.92 -5.75 22.97
CA ALA A 163 4.14 -5.05 23.38
C ALA A 163 4.15 -3.59 22.89
N PHE A 164 3.69 -3.36 21.65
CA PHE A 164 3.56 -2.03 21.07
C PHE A 164 2.52 -1.17 21.80
N LEU A 165 1.32 -1.69 22.05
CA LEU A 165 0.25 -0.99 22.79
C LEU A 165 0.68 -0.65 24.22
N ARG A 166 1.40 -1.57 24.90
CA ARG A 166 1.97 -1.34 26.22
C ARG A 166 2.97 -0.20 26.22
N ARG A 167 3.91 -0.19 25.26
CA ARG A 167 4.85 0.94 25.07
C ARG A 167 4.08 2.23 24.82
N ALA A 168 3.04 2.18 23.98
CA ALA A 168 2.18 3.31 23.64
C ALA A 168 1.35 3.84 24.81
N LYS A 169 1.26 3.09 25.92
CA LYS A 169 0.37 3.32 27.06
C LYS A 169 -1.10 3.41 26.61
N VAL A 170 -1.49 2.52 25.70
CA VAL A 170 -2.86 2.40 25.17
C VAL A 170 -3.46 1.09 25.65
N SER A 171 -4.64 1.17 26.28
CA SER A 171 -5.44 -0.01 26.60
C SER A 171 -6.38 -0.31 25.43
N SER A 172 -6.36 -1.55 24.97
CA SER A 172 -7.30 -2.06 23.96
C SER A 172 -7.79 -3.44 24.36
N PRO A 173 -9.09 -3.63 24.65
CA PRO A 173 -9.65 -4.93 25.04
C PRO A 173 -9.40 -6.04 24.01
N THR A 174 -9.37 -5.66 22.73
CA THR A 174 -9.15 -6.56 21.60
C THR A 174 -7.72 -6.55 21.09
N LEU A 175 -6.76 -5.87 21.74
CA LEU A 175 -5.40 -5.68 21.19
C LEU A 175 -5.43 -5.10 19.75
N ASP A 176 -6.27 -4.10 19.49
CA ASP A 176 -6.34 -3.41 18.21
C ASP A 176 -5.12 -2.49 18.03
N LEU A 177 -4.27 -2.82 17.05
CA LEU A 177 -3.13 -2.00 16.68
C LEU A 177 -3.53 -0.57 16.31
N CYS A 178 -4.69 -0.38 15.66
CA CYS A 178 -5.16 0.93 15.22
C CYS A 178 -5.51 1.86 16.40
N ALA A 179 -5.79 1.32 17.59
CA ALA A 179 -6.04 2.12 18.80
C ALA A 179 -4.85 3.03 19.15
N ALA A 180 -3.61 2.61 18.87
CA ALA A 180 -2.42 3.44 19.08
C ALA A 180 -2.39 4.65 18.13
N PHE A 181 -2.70 4.43 16.86
CA PHE A 181 -2.77 5.49 15.85
C PHE A 181 -3.89 6.48 16.16
N GLN A 182 -5.06 5.98 16.54
CA GLN A 182 -6.20 6.82 16.95
C GLN A 182 -5.85 7.68 18.17
N LYS A 183 -5.22 7.08 19.21
CA LYS A 183 -4.83 7.81 20.42
C LYS A 183 -3.81 8.92 20.12
N ARG A 184 -2.88 8.69 19.19
CA ARG A 184 -1.80 9.62 18.82
C ARG A 184 -2.12 10.44 17.57
N GLY A 185 -3.31 10.35 17.00
CA GLY A 185 -3.61 10.86 15.66
C GLY A 185 -3.31 12.34 15.48
N GLN A 186 -3.62 13.18 16.48
CA GLN A 186 -3.29 14.61 16.43
C GLN A 186 -1.79 14.88 16.49
N GLU A 187 -1.05 14.12 17.30
CA GLU A 187 0.41 14.25 17.43
C GLU A 187 1.10 13.80 16.13
N ILE A 188 0.64 12.69 15.53
CA ILE A 188 1.10 12.19 14.23
C ILE A 188 0.80 13.22 13.14
N ALA A 189 -0.44 13.74 13.06
CA ALA A 189 -0.83 14.73 12.05
C ALA A 189 0.02 16.01 12.12
N ARG A 190 0.34 16.47 13.33
CA ARG A 190 1.26 17.61 13.51
C ARG A 190 2.69 17.26 13.10
N ALA A 191 3.17 16.09 13.49
CA ALA A 191 4.52 15.64 13.15
C ALA A 191 4.73 15.46 11.65
N LEU A 192 3.73 14.97 10.91
CA LEU A 192 3.79 14.82 9.45
C LEU A 192 4.19 16.12 8.73
N ASN A 193 3.79 17.29 9.23
CA ASN A 193 4.14 18.59 8.64
C ASN A 193 5.65 18.88 8.66
N ALA A 194 6.41 18.25 9.56
CA ALA A 194 7.86 18.42 9.62
C ALA A 194 8.62 17.62 8.54
N PHE A 195 7.95 16.66 7.88
CA PHE A 195 8.57 15.71 6.97
C PHE A 195 7.80 15.68 5.63
N PRO A 196 7.96 16.69 4.77
CA PRO A 196 7.28 16.72 3.48
C PRO A 196 7.80 15.62 2.53
N CYS A 197 6.90 15.02 1.76
CA CYS A 197 7.29 14.25 0.57
C CYS A 197 7.78 15.24 -0.51
N LEU A 198 9.01 15.07 -0.97
CA LEU A 198 9.61 15.95 -1.97
C LEU A 198 9.23 15.51 -3.39
N PRO A 199 9.06 16.43 -4.36
CA PRO A 199 8.71 16.05 -5.73
C PRO A 199 9.72 15.10 -6.35
N GLY A 200 9.24 14.01 -6.96
CA GLY A 200 10.08 12.98 -7.60
C GLY A 200 10.75 12.01 -6.61
N GLN A 201 10.47 12.12 -5.32
CA GLN A 201 10.92 11.16 -4.31
C GLN A 201 10.28 9.79 -4.58
N VAL A 202 11.08 8.72 -4.49
CA VAL A 202 10.66 7.33 -4.74
C VAL A 202 10.74 6.45 -3.50
N GLY A 203 11.45 6.89 -2.46
CA GLY A 203 11.47 6.19 -1.18
C GLY A 203 11.74 7.10 0.01
N LEU A 204 11.75 6.51 1.19
CA LEU A 204 12.29 7.12 2.39
C LEU A 204 13.01 6.07 3.22
N MET A 205 14.10 6.49 3.85
CA MET A 205 14.66 5.78 4.99
C MET A 205 14.39 6.61 6.23
N SER A 206 13.71 6.05 7.22
CA SER A 206 13.58 6.72 8.51
C SER A 206 14.53 6.10 9.53
N ALA A 207 15.01 6.94 10.43
CA ALA A 207 15.73 6.58 11.62
C ALA A 207 14.84 6.90 12.81
N VAL A 208 14.58 5.91 13.65
CA VAL A 208 13.88 6.08 14.94
C VAL A 208 14.79 5.56 16.03
N GLY A 209 15.53 6.47 16.66
CA GLY A 209 16.66 6.14 17.52
C GLY A 209 17.72 5.35 16.74
N PRO A 210 18.12 4.15 17.21
CA PRO A 210 19.11 3.31 16.52
C PRO A 210 18.52 2.45 15.40
N ASN A 211 17.21 2.53 15.12
CA ASN A 211 16.56 1.66 14.15
C ASN A 211 16.46 2.36 12.79
N LEU A 212 16.84 1.66 11.73
CA LEU A 212 16.68 2.11 10.35
C LEU A 212 15.71 1.20 9.59
N TYR A 213 14.79 1.81 8.87
CA TYR A 213 13.93 1.13 7.93
C TYR A 213 13.68 1.98 6.68
N LEU A 214 13.54 1.28 5.58
CA LEU A 214 13.49 1.76 4.23
C LEU A 214 12.21 1.26 3.55
N ASP A 215 11.48 2.16 2.90
CA ASP A 215 10.48 1.85 1.89
C ASP A 215 10.92 2.56 0.58
N LEU A 216 11.08 1.79 -0.50
CA LEU A 216 11.49 2.27 -1.82
C LEU A 216 10.52 1.75 -2.88
N PHE A 217 10.05 2.61 -3.79
CA PHE A 217 9.18 2.27 -4.91
C PHE A 217 9.89 2.52 -6.23
N SER A 218 9.48 1.83 -7.30
CA SER A 218 10.01 2.12 -8.64
C SER A 218 9.49 3.46 -9.17
N GLU A 219 8.30 3.87 -8.72
CA GLU A 219 7.59 5.05 -9.20
C GLU A 219 7.33 6.07 -8.08
N PRO A 220 7.55 7.38 -8.31
CA PRO A 220 7.29 8.41 -7.30
C PRO A 220 5.82 8.47 -6.86
N GLU A 221 4.88 8.24 -7.79
CA GLU A 221 3.44 8.30 -7.49
C GLU A 221 3.02 7.25 -6.46
N MET A 222 3.62 6.05 -6.53
CA MET A 222 3.36 4.99 -5.56
C MET A 222 3.82 5.39 -4.17
N LEU A 223 4.96 6.09 -4.06
CA LEU A 223 5.38 6.67 -2.79
C LEU A 223 4.40 7.76 -2.36
N GLU A 224 4.10 8.75 -3.20
CA GLU A 224 3.24 9.89 -2.81
C GLU A 224 1.91 9.43 -2.21
N ARG A 225 1.29 8.40 -2.81
CA ARG A 225 0.02 7.85 -2.34
C ARG A 225 0.13 7.06 -1.04
N ARG A 226 1.29 6.48 -0.73
CA ARG A 226 1.53 5.71 0.51
C ARG A 226 2.33 6.46 1.58
N PHE A 227 2.85 7.65 1.25
CA PHE A 227 3.83 8.37 2.06
C PHE A 227 3.33 8.64 3.48
N HIS A 228 2.08 9.12 3.60
CA HIS A 228 1.49 9.41 4.91
C HIS A 228 1.41 8.18 5.80
N GLY A 229 0.96 7.03 5.27
CA GLY A 229 0.84 5.79 6.06
C GLY A 229 2.19 5.22 6.47
N ILE A 230 3.16 5.21 5.55
CA ILE A 230 4.53 4.75 5.82
C ILE A 230 5.23 5.64 6.85
N LEU A 231 5.13 6.95 6.68
CA LEU A 231 5.73 7.90 7.61
C LEU A 231 5.03 7.86 8.97
N ALA A 232 3.70 7.79 9.02
CA ALA A 232 2.95 7.66 10.27
C ALA A 232 3.37 6.43 11.08
N SER A 233 3.67 5.31 10.40
CA SER A 233 4.23 4.10 11.01
C SER A 233 5.57 4.35 11.72
N ALA A 234 6.44 5.20 11.17
CA ALA A 234 7.69 5.61 11.82
C ALA A 234 7.45 6.62 12.95
N LEU A 235 6.59 7.61 12.71
CA LEU A 235 6.34 8.70 13.66
C LEU A 235 5.65 8.21 14.93
N VAL A 236 4.71 7.26 14.83
CA VAL A 236 4.08 6.68 16.02
C VAL A 236 5.11 5.99 16.91
N GLU A 237 6.09 5.30 16.34
CA GLU A 237 7.22 4.72 17.10
C GLU A 237 8.05 5.81 17.78
N GLY A 238 8.33 6.90 17.07
CA GLY A 238 9.08 8.04 17.62
C GLY A 238 8.33 8.80 18.74
N LEU A 239 7.00 8.82 18.71
CA LEU A 239 6.19 9.42 19.78
C LEU A 239 6.14 8.53 21.04
N ILE A 240 6.28 7.22 20.86
CA ILE A 240 6.19 6.23 21.93
C ILE A 240 7.56 5.92 22.54
N GLY A 241 8.59 5.93 21.71
CA GLY A 241 9.97 5.63 22.08
C GLY A 241 10.70 6.83 22.65
N PHE A 242 11.75 6.56 23.41
CA PHE A 242 12.72 7.56 23.83
C PHE A 242 14.12 7.04 23.48
N SER A 243 14.88 7.86 22.77
CA SER A 243 16.28 7.62 22.49
C SER A 243 16.98 8.98 22.38
N ASP A 244 18.23 9.06 22.79
CA ASP A 244 19.11 10.19 22.46
C ASP A 244 19.93 9.90 21.18
N VAL A 245 19.75 8.73 20.57
CA VAL A 245 20.45 8.35 19.34
C VAL A 245 19.84 9.09 18.15
N ARG A 246 20.71 9.74 17.38
CA ARG A 246 20.41 10.28 16.05
C ARG A 246 21.31 9.58 15.04
N VAL A 247 20.80 9.33 13.85
CA VAL A 247 21.58 8.75 12.75
C VAL A 247 22.01 9.88 11.82
N PRO A 248 23.31 10.19 11.71
CA PRO A 248 23.83 11.17 10.75
C PRO A 248 23.73 10.69 9.30
N MET A 249 23.85 11.62 8.35
CA MET A 249 23.64 11.35 6.91
C MET A 249 24.65 10.35 6.34
N ASP A 250 25.92 10.42 6.75
CA ASP A 250 26.96 9.50 6.28
C ASP A 250 26.74 8.06 6.78
N VAL A 251 26.23 7.91 8.00
CA VAL A 251 25.83 6.61 8.56
C VAL A 251 24.61 6.06 7.84
N ALA A 252 23.62 6.90 7.58
CA ALA A 252 22.45 6.57 6.78
C ALA A 252 22.87 6.10 5.37
N GLN A 253 23.77 6.82 4.72
CA GLN A 253 24.26 6.47 3.39
C GLN A 253 25.02 5.12 3.38
N ARG A 254 25.93 4.91 4.35
CA ARG A 254 26.60 3.59 4.50
C ARG A 254 25.59 2.47 4.76
N ALA A 255 24.58 2.72 5.60
CA ALA A 255 23.56 1.72 5.89
C ALA A 255 22.78 1.31 4.64
N LEU A 256 22.47 2.25 3.74
CA LEU A 256 21.84 1.97 2.45
C LEU A 256 22.73 1.08 1.55
N GLU A 257 24.02 1.40 1.48
CA GLU A 257 25.01 0.62 0.70
C GLU A 257 25.26 -0.78 1.27
N ASP A 258 25.16 -0.94 2.59
CA ASP A 258 25.44 -2.20 3.29
C ASP A 258 24.24 -3.17 3.31
N LEU A 259 23.02 -2.72 2.96
CA LEU A 259 21.80 -3.57 2.96
C LEU A 259 21.99 -4.90 2.24
N LEU A 260 22.75 -4.91 1.13
CA LEU A 260 23.04 -6.11 0.36
C LEU A 260 24.24 -6.90 0.86
N LYS A 261 25.26 -6.23 1.39
CA LYS A 261 26.45 -6.90 1.92
C LYS A 261 26.09 -7.76 3.12
N ASP A 262 25.13 -7.31 3.90
CA ASP A 262 24.68 -7.95 5.12
C ASP A 262 23.53 -8.97 4.96
N ALA A 263 23.10 -9.24 3.72
CA ALA A 263 21.99 -10.17 3.42
C ALA A 263 22.43 -11.38 2.56
N PRO A 264 23.34 -12.25 3.06
CA PRO A 264 23.89 -13.38 2.28
C PRO A 264 22.87 -14.49 2.00
N HIS A 265 21.76 -14.54 2.74
CA HIS A 265 20.71 -15.53 2.54
C HIS A 265 19.56 -14.96 1.72
N SER A 266 18.96 -15.77 0.87
CA SER A 266 17.84 -15.38 0.02
C SER A 266 16.78 -16.48 -0.07
N ARG A 267 15.52 -16.04 -0.25
CA ARG A 267 14.34 -16.86 -0.46
C ARG A 267 13.42 -16.13 -1.42
N SER A 268 12.86 -16.85 -2.40
CA SER A 268 11.75 -16.35 -3.19
C SER A 268 10.45 -16.86 -2.57
N LEU A 269 9.56 -15.95 -2.20
CA LEU A 269 8.18 -16.27 -1.85
C LEU A 269 7.28 -15.93 -3.02
N ARG A 270 6.56 -16.94 -3.50
CA ARG A 270 5.49 -16.76 -4.47
C ARG A 270 4.21 -17.25 -3.81
N PRO A 271 3.33 -16.36 -3.35
CA PRO A 271 2.01 -16.76 -2.89
C PRO A 271 1.33 -17.55 -4.01
N HIS A 272 0.66 -18.66 -3.68
CA HIS A 272 0.01 -19.55 -4.68
C HIS A 272 -0.97 -18.84 -5.61
N PHE A 273 -1.41 -17.63 -5.27
CA PHE A 273 -2.35 -16.81 -6.02
C PHE A 273 -1.70 -15.70 -6.87
N SER A 274 -0.37 -15.58 -6.86
CA SER A 274 0.37 -14.60 -7.68
C SER A 274 0.57 -15.13 -9.10
N PRO A 275 0.42 -14.29 -10.15
CA PRO A 275 0.78 -14.68 -11.51
C PRO A 275 2.22 -15.19 -11.61
N ARG A 276 2.51 -16.04 -12.60
CA ARG A 276 3.88 -16.55 -12.83
C ARG A 276 4.82 -15.39 -13.12
N GLY A 277 5.86 -15.23 -12.31
CA GLY A 277 6.87 -14.17 -12.46
C GLY A 277 6.67 -13.00 -11.50
N ASP A 278 5.53 -12.94 -10.81
CA ASP A 278 5.26 -11.98 -9.75
C ASP A 278 5.50 -12.61 -8.37
N GLY A 279 6.04 -11.85 -7.44
CA GLY A 279 6.21 -12.29 -6.06
C GLY A 279 7.25 -11.53 -5.28
N ASP A 280 7.41 -11.93 -4.02
CA ASP A 280 8.37 -11.34 -3.10
C ASP A 280 9.70 -12.08 -3.15
N LEU A 281 10.78 -11.32 -3.32
CA LEU A 281 12.14 -11.77 -3.16
C LEU A 281 12.64 -11.28 -1.81
N LEU A 282 12.85 -12.21 -0.89
CA LEU A 282 13.30 -11.94 0.46
C LEU A 282 14.78 -12.25 0.58
N THR A 283 15.55 -11.36 1.19
CA THR A 283 16.93 -11.62 1.61
C THR A 283 17.08 -11.28 3.08
N TRP A 284 17.93 -12.02 3.79
CA TRP A 284 18.21 -11.73 5.18
C TRP A 284 19.63 -12.10 5.57
N GLY A 285 20.08 -11.50 6.66
CA GLY A 285 21.30 -11.88 7.33
C GLY A 285 21.31 -11.40 8.76
N ARG A 286 22.51 -11.20 9.30
CA ARG A 286 22.66 -10.81 10.70
C ARG A 286 22.18 -9.39 10.95
N GLU A 287 22.44 -8.49 10.00
CA GLU A 287 22.22 -7.05 10.17
C GLU A 287 21.01 -6.52 9.41
N ALA A 288 20.51 -7.20 8.38
CA ALA A 288 19.41 -6.69 7.57
C ALA A 288 18.44 -7.79 7.09
N THR A 289 17.19 -7.40 6.91
CA THR A 289 16.16 -8.15 6.18
C THR A 289 15.61 -7.25 5.09
N VAL A 290 15.57 -7.73 3.86
CA VAL A 290 15.06 -6.99 2.69
C VAL A 290 13.97 -7.83 2.03
N ALA A 291 12.90 -7.16 1.61
CA ALA A 291 11.82 -7.73 0.82
C ALA A 291 11.65 -6.86 -0.42
N ALA A 292 11.85 -7.45 -1.60
CA ALA A 292 11.62 -6.78 -2.88
C ALA A 292 10.47 -7.45 -3.62
N PHE A 293 9.43 -6.68 -3.93
CA PHE A 293 8.35 -7.12 -4.79
C PHE A 293 8.75 -6.95 -6.25
N VAL A 294 8.64 -8.05 -7.01
CA VAL A 294 8.92 -8.11 -8.44
C VAL A 294 7.64 -8.40 -9.20
N SER A 295 7.41 -7.66 -10.29
CA SER A 295 6.34 -7.95 -11.22
C SER A 295 6.75 -7.66 -12.66
N GLY A 296 6.49 -8.63 -13.54
CA GLY A 296 6.91 -8.58 -14.94
C GLY A 296 8.44 -8.58 -15.13
N GLY A 297 9.18 -9.16 -14.19
CA GLY A 297 10.65 -9.18 -14.20
C GLY A 297 11.32 -7.91 -13.69
N GLU A 298 10.54 -6.89 -13.31
CA GLU A 298 11.04 -5.62 -12.76
C GLU A 298 10.64 -5.48 -11.29
N TRP A 299 11.50 -4.87 -10.48
CA TRP A 299 11.14 -4.51 -9.11
C TRP A 299 10.14 -3.35 -9.09
N ARG A 300 9.24 -3.36 -8.12
CA ARG A 300 8.20 -2.34 -7.95
C ARG A 300 8.23 -1.69 -6.58
N HIS A 301 8.59 -2.47 -5.56
CA HIS A 301 8.72 -2.02 -4.18
C HIS A 301 9.82 -2.81 -3.48
N LEU A 302 10.54 -2.15 -2.58
CA LEU A 302 11.56 -2.73 -1.73
C LEU A 302 11.37 -2.16 -0.31
N ALA A 303 11.12 -3.05 0.64
CA ALA A 303 11.16 -2.75 2.06
C ALA A 303 12.43 -3.36 2.66
N ALA A 304 13.18 -2.58 3.44
CA ALA A 304 14.35 -3.10 4.14
C ALA A 304 14.40 -2.64 5.59
N HIS A 305 14.75 -3.57 6.47
CA HIS A 305 14.93 -3.34 7.89
C HIS A 305 16.36 -3.66 8.29
N ARG A 306 16.99 -2.73 9.01
CA ARG A 306 18.20 -3.07 9.76
C ARG A 306 17.84 -3.65 11.12
N ALA A 307 18.58 -4.65 11.57
CA ALA A 307 18.38 -5.27 12.88
C ALA A 307 18.56 -4.21 14.00
N PRO A 308 17.67 -4.18 15.01
CA PRO A 308 17.75 -3.23 16.11
C PRO A 308 19.08 -3.27 16.88
N GLY A 309 19.54 -2.11 17.37
CA GLY A 309 20.65 -2.01 18.34
C GLY A 309 22.06 -2.20 17.76
N ARG A 310 22.21 -2.23 16.43
CA ARG A 310 23.50 -2.41 15.74
C ARG A 310 24.12 -1.12 15.20
N LEU A 311 23.36 -0.03 15.17
CA LEU A 311 23.88 1.31 14.89
C LEU A 311 24.45 1.91 16.16
N VAL A 312 25.76 2.13 16.17
CA VAL A 312 26.43 2.97 17.16
C VAL A 312 26.46 4.38 16.57
N THR A 313 25.59 5.29 17.03
CA THR A 313 25.72 6.72 16.72
C THR A 313 25.37 7.63 17.90
N GLY A 314 26.14 8.73 17.99
CA GLY A 314 26.33 9.58 19.16
C GLY A 314 25.18 10.53 19.54
N GLY A 315 25.36 11.16 20.71
CA GLY A 315 24.35 11.92 21.45
C GLY A 315 23.99 13.32 20.92
N ARG A 316 23.51 14.18 21.83
CA ARG A 316 22.74 15.42 21.56
C ARG A 316 23.39 16.50 20.66
N GLU A 317 24.68 16.42 20.37
CA GLU A 317 25.41 17.42 19.58
C GLU A 317 24.97 17.49 18.09
N HIS A 318 24.34 16.43 17.57
CA HIS A 318 24.06 16.30 16.13
C HIS A 318 22.81 17.04 15.60
N ALA A 319 22.02 17.74 16.43
CA ALA A 319 20.82 18.43 15.93
C ALA A 319 21.16 19.66 15.06
N ARG A 320 22.23 20.39 15.41
CA ARG A 320 22.79 21.46 14.58
C ARG A 320 23.37 20.88 13.30
N ASP A 321 24.13 19.79 13.42
CA ASP A 321 24.72 19.08 12.28
C ASP A 321 23.67 18.64 11.24
N LEU A 322 22.51 18.12 11.68
CA LEU A 322 21.44 17.73 10.76
C LEU A 322 20.83 18.95 10.03
N SER A 323 20.70 20.08 10.72
CA SER A 323 20.17 21.31 10.12
C SER A 323 21.14 21.90 9.10
N GLU A 324 22.43 21.99 9.46
CA GLU A 324 23.51 22.44 8.57
C GLU A 324 23.69 21.47 7.39
N ALA A 325 23.63 20.16 7.62
CA ALA A 325 23.70 19.16 6.57
C ALA A 325 22.52 19.28 5.59
N ARG A 326 21.31 19.58 6.10
CA ARG A 326 20.14 19.85 5.26
C ARG A 326 20.34 21.11 4.41
N GLU A 327 20.79 22.21 5.00
CA GLU A 327 21.01 23.46 4.29
C GLU A 327 22.08 23.32 3.20
N ARG A 328 23.21 22.67 3.55
CA ARG A 328 24.27 22.31 2.61
C ARG A 328 23.75 21.43 1.47
N TYR A 329 22.93 20.41 1.77
CA TYR A 329 22.34 19.57 0.74
C TYR A 329 21.52 20.38 -0.26
N PHE A 330 20.64 21.27 0.23
CA PHE A 330 19.82 22.10 -0.64
C PHE A 330 20.65 23.10 -1.45
N SER A 331 21.70 23.69 -0.89
CA SER A 331 22.55 24.64 -1.62
C SER A 331 23.34 23.95 -2.75
N GLU A 332 23.91 22.77 -2.48
CA GLU A 332 24.71 22.00 -3.43
C GLU A 332 23.87 21.31 -4.52
N ASN A 333 22.61 20.98 -4.25
CA ASN A 333 21.78 20.15 -5.13
C ASN A 333 20.55 20.88 -5.70
N ARG A 334 20.49 22.21 -5.57
CA ARG A 334 19.32 23.02 -5.98
C ARG A 334 18.90 22.79 -7.42
N GLU A 335 19.84 22.85 -8.36
CA GLU A 335 19.54 22.69 -9.80
C GLU A 335 19.07 21.27 -10.13
N TRP A 336 19.70 20.26 -9.51
CA TRP A 336 19.30 18.86 -9.69
C TRP A 336 17.90 18.58 -9.11
N LEU A 337 17.57 19.11 -7.93
CA LEU A 337 16.23 19.00 -7.35
C LEU A 337 15.18 19.72 -8.20
N TRP A 338 15.51 20.89 -8.75
CA TRP A 338 14.64 21.60 -9.68
C TRP A 338 14.38 20.77 -10.94
N ALA A 339 15.42 20.24 -11.58
CA ALA A 339 15.29 19.37 -12.75
C ALA A 339 14.46 18.10 -12.45
N MET A 340 14.64 17.50 -11.26
CA MET A 340 13.85 16.35 -10.81
C MET A 340 12.36 16.70 -10.71
N GLN A 341 12.03 17.86 -10.12
CA GLN A 341 10.65 18.34 -10.01
C GLN A 341 10.03 18.60 -11.38
N GLU A 342 10.76 19.28 -12.28
CA GLU A 342 10.28 19.59 -13.63
C GLU A 342 10.05 18.32 -14.45
N ALA A 343 10.93 17.33 -14.33
CA ALA A 343 10.75 16.03 -14.99
C ALA A 343 9.54 15.26 -14.42
N TYR A 344 9.28 15.37 -13.12
CA TYR A 344 8.18 14.65 -12.48
C TYR A 344 6.81 15.32 -12.67
N ALA A 345 6.74 16.65 -12.73
CA ALA A 345 5.48 17.39 -12.72
C ALA A 345 4.45 16.97 -13.80
N PRO A 346 4.82 16.73 -15.08
CA PRO A 346 3.88 16.23 -16.09
C PRO A 346 3.32 14.85 -15.75
N ARG A 347 4.16 13.98 -15.18
CA ARG A 347 3.80 12.61 -14.79
C ARG A 347 2.82 12.62 -13.63
N ARG A 348 3.10 13.44 -12.61
CA ARG A 348 2.21 13.67 -11.47
C ARG A 348 0.82 14.13 -11.91
N ARG A 349 0.73 15.08 -12.85
CA ARG A 349 -0.55 15.54 -13.42
C ARG A 349 -1.30 14.39 -14.10
N SER A 350 -0.61 13.68 -14.99
CA SER A 350 -1.19 12.57 -15.75
C SER A 350 -1.69 11.44 -14.85
N TYR A 351 -0.96 11.14 -13.77
CA TYR A 351 -1.38 10.16 -12.76
C TYR A 351 -2.63 10.64 -12.01
N GLY A 352 -2.66 11.92 -11.62
CA GLY A 352 -3.84 12.52 -10.99
C GLY A 352 -5.09 12.42 -11.86
N ASP A 353 -4.96 12.73 -13.16
CA ASP A 353 -6.06 12.63 -14.12
C ASP A 353 -6.55 11.18 -14.27
N LEU A 354 -5.63 10.20 -14.32
CA LEU A 354 -5.96 8.78 -14.36
C LEU A 354 -6.78 8.33 -13.14
N VAL A 355 -6.30 8.64 -11.92
CA VAL A 355 -6.98 8.26 -10.67
C VAL A 355 -8.34 8.95 -10.54
N ALA A 356 -8.43 10.23 -10.92
CA ALA A 356 -9.68 10.98 -10.95
C ALA A 356 -10.71 10.36 -11.91
N GLY A 357 -10.28 9.91 -13.09
CA GLY A 357 -11.12 9.22 -14.07
C GLY A 357 -11.77 7.94 -13.52
N PHE A 358 -11.00 7.12 -12.79
CA PHE A 358 -11.54 5.92 -12.13
C PHE A 358 -12.53 6.26 -11.01
N SER A 359 -12.21 7.28 -10.21
CA SER A 359 -13.04 7.70 -9.07
C SER A 359 -14.40 8.25 -9.53
N ALA A 360 -14.42 9.05 -10.59
CA ALA A 360 -15.65 9.58 -11.18
C ALA A 360 -16.55 8.47 -11.76
N SER A 361 -15.94 7.47 -12.41
CA SER A 361 -16.64 6.30 -12.94
C SER A 361 -17.29 5.49 -11.80
N ALA A 362 -16.56 5.27 -10.71
CA ALA A 362 -17.07 4.55 -9.52
C ALA A 362 -18.21 5.30 -8.82
N ALA A 363 -18.12 6.63 -8.70
CA ALA A 363 -19.16 7.46 -8.10
C ALA A 363 -20.47 7.39 -8.92
N THR A 364 -20.36 7.47 -10.25
CA THR A 364 -21.50 7.33 -11.17
C THR A 364 -22.17 5.97 -11.02
N TRP A 365 -21.39 4.89 -10.99
CA TRP A 365 -21.91 3.54 -10.75
C TRP A 365 -22.63 3.41 -9.40
N ARG A 366 -22.02 3.90 -8.31
CA ARG A 366 -22.63 3.86 -6.96
C ARG A 366 -23.95 4.65 -6.92
N MET A 367 -24.01 5.80 -7.60
CA MET A 367 -25.21 6.62 -7.71
C MET A 367 -26.32 5.88 -8.46
N GLN A 368 -26.01 5.30 -9.62
CA GLN A 368 -26.95 4.50 -10.42
C GLN A 368 -27.45 3.28 -9.65
N ALA A 369 -26.55 2.54 -8.98
CA ALA A 369 -26.92 1.39 -8.16
C ALA A 369 -27.81 1.78 -6.97
N ARG A 370 -27.56 2.93 -6.33
CA ARG A 370 -28.40 3.47 -5.26
C ARG A 370 -29.77 3.91 -5.77
N ALA A 371 -29.83 4.59 -6.91
CA ALA A 371 -31.09 4.97 -7.56
C ALA A 371 -31.92 3.73 -7.90
N LEU A 372 -31.30 2.69 -8.47
CA LEU A 372 -31.96 1.41 -8.77
C LEU A 372 -32.51 0.72 -7.51
N ARG A 373 -31.80 0.77 -6.39
CA ARG A 373 -32.28 0.24 -5.09
C ARG A 373 -33.42 1.07 -4.49
N GLN A 374 -33.50 2.36 -4.80
CA GLN A 374 -34.58 3.24 -4.32
C GLN A 374 -35.82 3.18 -5.22
N THR A 375 -35.65 2.87 -6.51
CA THR A 375 -36.76 2.66 -7.46
C THR A 375 -37.29 1.23 -7.46
N ALA A 376 -36.48 0.27 -6.99
CA ALA A 376 -36.98 -1.05 -6.61
C ALA A 376 -37.82 -0.88 -5.34
N GLY A 377 -39.14 -0.73 -5.50
CA GLY A 377 -40.09 -0.74 -4.39
C GLY A 377 -39.95 -2.00 -3.53
N PRO A 378 -40.58 -2.05 -2.33
CA PRO A 378 -40.53 -3.24 -1.49
C PRO A 378 -40.96 -4.44 -2.33
N LEU A 379 -40.17 -5.52 -2.27
CA LEU A 379 -40.56 -6.79 -2.88
C LEU A 379 -42.01 -7.09 -2.45
N PRO A 380 -42.90 -7.45 -3.38
CA PRO A 380 -44.28 -7.78 -3.04
C PRO A 380 -44.30 -8.82 -1.91
N GLY A 381 -45.00 -8.52 -0.82
CA GLY A 381 -45.09 -9.32 0.41
C GLY A 381 -45.83 -10.65 0.28
N HIS A 382 -45.78 -11.29 -0.90
CA HIS A 382 -46.30 -12.62 -1.14
C HIS A 382 -45.17 -13.53 -1.54
N LEU A 383 -44.30 -13.86 -0.59
CA LEU A 383 -43.55 -15.12 -0.46
C LEU A 383 -42.91 -15.12 0.95
N ILE A 384 -43.71 -14.86 1.98
CA ILE A 384 -43.39 -15.24 3.37
C ILE A 384 -44.23 -16.49 3.62
N GLY A 385 -43.56 -17.64 3.66
CA GLY A 385 -44.22 -18.91 3.90
C GLY A 385 -43.43 -20.10 3.40
N LEU A 386 -42.16 -20.22 3.78
CA LEU A 386 -41.53 -21.52 4.01
C LEU A 386 -40.56 -21.35 5.19
N GLU A 387 -40.80 -22.16 6.21
CA GLU A 387 -40.05 -22.26 7.46
C GLU A 387 -38.57 -22.60 7.22
N GLU A 388 -37.77 -22.25 8.22
CA GLU A 388 -36.36 -22.58 8.37
C GLU A 388 -36.10 -24.08 8.17
N ALA A 389 -35.28 -24.39 7.17
CA ALA A 389 -34.53 -25.65 7.12
C ALA A 389 -33.10 -25.33 6.69
N ASP A 390 -32.14 -25.63 7.55
CA ASP A 390 -30.70 -25.58 7.27
C ASP A 390 -30.35 -26.44 6.03
N PRO A 391 -29.48 -25.98 5.12
CA PRO A 391 -28.89 -26.86 4.13
C PRO A 391 -27.54 -27.39 4.62
N GLU A 392 -27.43 -28.73 4.67
CA GLU A 392 -26.17 -29.46 4.69
C GLU A 392 -25.29 -29.13 3.46
N PRO A 393 -23.96 -29.32 3.56
CA PRO A 393 -23.01 -28.98 2.51
C PRO A 393 -22.85 -30.17 1.55
N ASP A 394 -23.33 -30.04 0.31
CA ASP A 394 -22.74 -30.60 -0.93
C ASP A 394 -23.79 -30.68 -2.05
N ALA A 395 -23.80 -29.69 -2.93
CA ALA A 395 -24.19 -29.81 -4.35
C ALA A 395 -24.02 -28.46 -5.04
N VAL A 396 -23.01 -28.33 -5.90
CA VAL A 396 -22.92 -27.25 -6.89
C VAL A 396 -23.74 -27.70 -8.10
N PRO A 397 -24.82 -27.01 -8.52
CA PRO A 397 -25.37 -27.21 -9.84
C PRO A 397 -24.51 -26.41 -10.82
N LEU A 398 -23.83 -27.12 -11.72
CA LEU A 398 -23.29 -26.55 -12.96
C LEU A 398 -24.47 -25.97 -13.77
N LEU A 399 -24.55 -24.65 -13.86
CA LEU A 399 -25.50 -23.97 -14.75
C LEU A 399 -24.96 -24.02 -16.18
N GLU A 400 -25.73 -24.62 -17.08
CA GLU A 400 -25.40 -24.74 -18.49
C GLU A 400 -25.32 -23.38 -19.23
N PRO A 401 -24.45 -23.22 -20.24
CA PRO A 401 -24.18 -21.94 -20.91
C PRO A 401 -25.35 -21.30 -21.70
N GLY A 402 -26.50 -21.97 -21.82
CA GLY A 402 -27.61 -21.55 -22.68
C GLY A 402 -28.53 -20.46 -22.12
N LEU A 403 -28.51 -20.20 -20.81
CA LEU A 403 -29.46 -19.27 -20.16
C LEU A 403 -28.94 -17.82 -20.01
N ILE A 404 -27.65 -17.59 -20.27
CA ILE A 404 -27.06 -16.24 -20.23
C ILE A 404 -27.38 -15.46 -21.53
N ALA A 405 -27.63 -16.15 -22.65
CA ALA A 405 -27.86 -15.51 -23.94
C ALA A 405 -29.24 -14.80 -24.04
N SER A 406 -30.30 -15.33 -23.42
CA SER A 406 -31.64 -14.71 -23.54
C SER A 406 -31.84 -13.50 -22.60
N ALA A 407 -31.20 -13.51 -21.43
CA ALA A 407 -31.26 -12.39 -20.49
C ALA A 407 -30.42 -11.18 -20.93
N VAL A 408 -29.35 -11.40 -21.71
CA VAL A 408 -28.54 -10.33 -22.31
C VAL A 408 -29.23 -9.74 -23.56
N ALA A 409 -29.93 -10.57 -24.35
CA ALA A 409 -30.68 -10.11 -25.53
C ALA A 409 -31.88 -9.22 -25.18
N ASP A 410 -32.64 -9.53 -24.12
CA ASP A 410 -33.80 -8.72 -23.70
C ASP A 410 -33.40 -7.39 -23.03
N ARG A 411 -32.14 -7.26 -22.59
CA ARG A 411 -31.58 -6.02 -22.06
C ARG A 411 -30.96 -5.13 -23.14
N ALA A 412 -30.42 -5.72 -24.21
CA ALA A 412 -29.90 -5.00 -25.37
C ALA A 412 -31.01 -4.38 -26.24
N SER A 413 -32.16 -5.06 -26.39
CA SER A 413 -33.33 -4.56 -27.14
C SER A 413 -33.96 -3.32 -26.51
N ARG A 414 -33.96 -3.20 -25.16
CA ARG A 414 -34.53 -2.05 -24.44
C ARG A 414 -33.60 -0.83 -24.40
N VAL A 415 -32.28 -1.02 -24.51
CA VAL A 415 -31.30 0.08 -24.60
C VAL A 415 -31.20 0.64 -26.03
N SER A 416 -31.45 -0.19 -27.05
CA SER A 416 -31.45 0.22 -28.46
C SER A 416 -32.59 1.19 -28.84
N ALA A 417 -33.74 1.12 -28.16
CA ALA A 417 -34.89 1.99 -28.44
C ALA A 417 -34.69 3.46 -28.01
N HIS A 418 -33.73 3.75 -27.12
CA HIS A 418 -33.42 5.13 -26.70
C HIS A 418 -32.27 5.77 -27.49
N PHE A 419 -31.47 5.00 -28.24
CA PHE A 419 -30.34 5.52 -29.03
C PHE A 419 -30.66 5.73 -30.53
N SER A 420 -31.85 5.31 -31.00
CA SER A 420 -32.23 5.43 -32.41
C SER A 420 -32.69 6.83 -32.85
N ALA A 421 -32.87 7.79 -31.94
CA ALA A 421 -33.27 9.17 -32.29
C ALA A 421 -32.08 10.11 -32.51
N ASP A 422 -30.91 9.82 -31.93
CA ASP A 422 -29.71 10.66 -32.03
C ASP A 422 -28.76 10.21 -33.16
N LEU A 423 -28.77 8.93 -33.56
CA LEU A 423 -28.01 8.44 -34.71
C LEU A 423 -28.53 8.98 -36.05
N LEU A 424 -29.85 9.22 -36.17
CA LEU A 424 -30.45 9.80 -37.38
C LEU A 424 -30.04 11.27 -37.62
N ARG A 425 -29.63 11.99 -36.56
CA ARG A 425 -29.12 13.36 -36.66
C ARG A 425 -27.64 13.43 -37.03
N VAL A 426 -26.86 12.38 -36.76
CA VAL A 426 -25.42 12.33 -37.07
C VAL A 426 -25.17 11.90 -38.51
N GLU A 427 -25.97 10.95 -39.06
CA GLU A 427 -25.86 10.57 -40.48
C GLU A 427 -26.25 11.73 -41.42
N THR A 428 -27.25 12.54 -41.06
CA THR A 428 -27.67 13.71 -41.84
C THR A 428 -26.62 14.84 -41.82
N LEU A 429 -25.74 14.88 -40.80
CA LEU A 429 -24.67 15.88 -40.70
C LEU A 429 -23.40 15.47 -41.48
N LEU A 430 -23.15 14.17 -41.61
CA LEU A 430 -22.00 13.62 -42.34
C LEU A 430 -22.20 13.60 -43.86
N ASP A 431 -23.44 13.55 -44.36
CA ASP A 431 -23.73 13.69 -45.80
C ASP A 431 -23.65 15.15 -46.30
N ARG A 432 -23.76 16.15 -45.40
CA ARG A 432 -23.58 17.57 -45.76
C ARG A 432 -22.13 18.06 -45.76
N LEU A 433 -21.19 17.26 -45.28
CA LEU A 433 -19.75 17.59 -45.25
C LEU A 433 -18.95 16.95 -46.40
N LYS A 434 -19.60 16.27 -47.35
CA LYS A 434 -18.96 15.69 -48.55
C LYS A 434 -19.15 16.52 -49.84
N ILE A 435 -19.64 17.75 -49.72
CA ILE A 435 -19.65 18.72 -50.82
C ILE A 435 -19.10 20.04 -50.27
N LEU A 436 -17.77 20.19 -50.29
CA LEU A 436 -17.00 21.43 -50.46
C LEU A 436 -15.51 21.11 -50.47
#